data_AF-A0A819LW76-F1
#
_entry.id   AF-A0A819LW76-F1
#
_cell.length_a   1.000
_cell.length_b   1.000
_cell.length_c   1.000
_cell.angle_alpha   90.00
_cell.angle_beta   90.00
_cell.angle_gamma   90.00
#
_symmetry.space_group_name_H-M   'P 1'
#
loop_
_entity.id
_entity.type
_entity.pdbx_description
1 polymer ?
#
loop_
_entity_poly.entity_id
_entity_poly.type
_entity_poly.pdbx_seq_one_letter_code
_entity_poly.pdbx_strand_id
1 'polypeptide(L)'
;AYAFEETQWWNDVILQKNSCSAIIGSGTEENRNSTEPMSAGLAAPHGICNGIMNKEPVLFIADSDSSTIRVVTLHNGHVANLVGGDADPTNLSAFGDLDGSGYNAKLQHPVGISFHYPSSKLYITDTYNNKLKYVDMKTLICASYFVTDTDRKKQRGETNSAKFNEPYGIAIFEHFMYIADKNNSHIKRIDLDQGTIVRHRFDLRETLNEERSFGSKQAYLTIALADPLQLRDGNAGTWIIEDE
;
A
#
# COMPACT_ATOMS: atom_id res chain seq x y z
N ALA A 1 -12.20 15.17 0.91
CA ALA A 1 -12.48 14.79 -0.49
C ALA A 1 -12.45 16.02 -1.37
N TYR A 2 -11.95 15.89 -2.60
CA TYR A 2 -12.02 16.93 -3.62
C TYR A 2 -13.04 16.53 -4.68
N ALA A 3 -14.00 17.41 -4.96
CA ALA A 3 -15.08 17.14 -5.90
C ALA A 3 -14.73 17.74 -7.27
N PHE A 4 -14.49 16.88 -8.28
CA PHE A 4 -14.22 17.33 -9.66
C PHE A 4 -15.49 17.79 -10.40
N GLU A 5 -16.64 17.34 -9.90
CA GLU A 5 -17.99 17.69 -10.34
C GLU A 5 -18.91 17.78 -9.13
N GLU A 6 -20.10 18.37 -9.30
CA GLU A 6 -21.07 18.38 -8.22
C GLU A 6 -21.43 16.94 -7.84
N THR A 7 -21.18 16.58 -6.59
CA THR A 7 -21.33 15.20 -6.11
C THR A 7 -22.15 15.21 -4.82
N GLN A 8 -23.23 14.44 -4.80
CA GLN A 8 -23.96 14.17 -3.57
C GLN A 8 -23.27 13.01 -2.83
N TRP A 9 -22.91 13.27 -1.58
CA TRP A 9 -22.44 12.27 -0.62
C TRP A 9 -23.59 11.88 0.33
N TRP A 10 -23.31 10.96 1.26
CA TRP A 10 -24.25 10.52 2.30
C TRP A 10 -24.91 11.70 3.04
N ASN A 11 -26.14 11.45 3.54
CA ASN A 11 -26.94 12.42 4.29
C ASN A 11 -27.16 13.77 3.57
N ASP A 12 -27.36 13.71 2.24
CA ASP A 12 -27.63 14.88 1.38
C ASP A 12 -26.53 15.96 1.39
N VAL A 13 -25.29 15.58 1.72
CA VAL A 13 -24.14 16.48 1.63
C VAL A 13 -23.80 16.70 0.15
N ILE A 14 -24.03 17.91 -0.35
CA ILE A 14 -23.70 18.29 -1.72
C ILE A 14 -22.31 18.93 -1.74
N LEU A 15 -21.35 18.26 -2.38
CA LEU A 15 -20.05 18.84 -2.68
C LEU A 15 -20.10 19.55 -4.02
N GLN A 16 -19.89 20.87 -3.98
CA GLN A 16 -19.83 21.69 -5.18
C GLN A 16 -18.62 21.34 -6.03
N LYS A 17 -18.73 21.51 -7.35
CA LYS A 17 -17.60 21.33 -8.27
C LYS A 17 -16.40 22.17 -7.84
N ASN A 18 -15.21 21.58 -7.89
CA ASN A 18 -13.93 22.13 -7.50
C ASN A 18 -13.82 22.51 -6.01
N SER A 19 -14.66 21.92 -5.14
CA SER A 19 -14.58 22.13 -3.69
C SER A 19 -13.77 21.03 -2.99
N CYS A 20 -13.22 21.37 -1.83
CA CYS A 20 -12.61 20.42 -0.90
C CYS A 20 -13.35 20.47 0.43
N SER A 21 -13.72 19.32 0.97
CA SER A 21 -14.40 19.22 2.27
C SER A 21 -14.02 17.95 3.01
N ALA A 22 -14.03 18.03 4.34
CA ALA A 22 -14.01 16.84 5.18
C ALA A 22 -15.30 16.05 4.95
N ILE A 23 -15.16 14.74 4.76
CA ILE A 23 -16.29 13.82 4.57
C ILE A 23 -16.42 12.84 5.73
N ILE A 24 -15.34 12.63 6.48
CA ILE A 24 -15.23 11.71 7.62
C ILE A 24 -14.25 12.34 8.61
N GLY A 25 -14.51 12.16 9.91
CA GLY A 25 -13.61 12.58 10.98
C GLY A 25 -14.11 13.84 11.70
N SER A 26 -14.13 13.78 13.03
CA SER A 26 -14.44 14.90 13.91
C SER A 26 -13.29 15.90 14.04
N GLY A 27 -12.06 15.48 13.67
CA GLY A 27 -10.82 16.20 13.92
C GLY A 27 -10.18 15.89 15.28
N THR A 28 -10.80 15.04 16.11
CA THR A 28 -10.19 14.53 17.34
C THR A 28 -9.36 13.28 17.04
N GLU A 29 -8.16 13.22 17.61
CA GLU A 29 -7.25 12.08 17.53
C GLU A 29 -7.75 10.93 18.41
N GLU A 30 -8.48 9.98 17.82
CA GLU A 30 -9.13 8.86 18.52
C GLU A 30 -9.30 7.67 17.57
N ASN A 31 -9.49 6.47 18.13
CA ASN A 31 -9.88 5.25 17.42
C ASN A 31 -11.43 5.09 17.32
N ARG A 32 -12.19 6.19 17.31
CA ARG A 32 -13.66 6.18 17.51
C ARG A 32 -14.44 5.79 16.25
N ASN A 33 -15.17 4.67 16.33
CA ASN A 33 -16.13 4.23 15.32
C ASN A 33 -17.44 5.01 15.44
N SER A 34 -18.18 5.16 14.34
CA SER A 34 -19.46 5.88 14.35
C SER A 34 -20.34 5.52 13.15
N THR A 35 -21.66 5.52 13.34
CA THR A 35 -22.65 5.50 12.25
C THR A 35 -22.70 6.83 11.51
N GLU A 36 -22.41 7.94 12.20
CA GLU A 36 -22.30 9.26 11.59
C GLU A 36 -20.84 9.57 11.23
N PRO A 37 -20.50 9.77 9.94
CA PRO A 37 -19.11 9.90 9.48
C PRO A 37 -18.34 11.06 10.14
N MET A 38 -19.01 12.17 10.43
CA MET A 38 -18.38 13.34 11.07
C MET A 38 -18.20 13.20 12.58
N SER A 39 -18.77 12.16 13.20
CA SER A 39 -18.57 11.83 14.62
C SER A 39 -17.51 10.74 14.84
N ALA A 40 -17.01 10.11 13.77
CA ALA A 40 -15.87 9.22 13.87
C ALA A 40 -14.60 10.01 14.24
N GLY A 41 -13.76 9.43 15.08
CA GLY A 41 -12.41 9.92 15.36
C GLY A 41 -11.42 9.12 14.53
N LEU A 42 -10.37 9.79 14.04
CA LEU A 42 -9.27 9.18 13.31
C LEU A 42 -7.95 9.60 13.97
N ALA A 43 -6.94 8.76 13.90
CA ALA A 43 -5.62 8.99 14.46
C ALA A 43 -4.55 8.77 13.38
N ALA A 44 -4.15 9.89 12.75
CA ALA A 44 -3.20 9.94 11.63
C ALA A 44 -3.51 8.95 10.49
N PRO A 45 -4.62 9.17 9.74
CA PRO A 45 -4.94 8.33 8.59
C PRO A 45 -3.93 8.58 7.46
N HIS A 46 -3.04 7.62 7.20
CA HIS A 46 -2.00 7.74 6.18
C HIS A 46 -2.30 7.00 4.88
N GLY A 47 -3.12 5.94 4.95
CA GLY A 47 -3.47 5.13 3.79
C GLY A 47 -4.96 5.13 3.53
N ILE A 48 -5.35 5.19 2.26
CA ILE A 48 -6.74 5.02 1.82
C ILE A 48 -6.77 4.19 0.55
N CYS A 49 -7.69 3.24 0.45
CA CYS A 49 -7.98 2.56 -0.81
C CYS A 49 -9.46 2.18 -0.91
N ASN A 50 -9.97 2.09 -2.12
CA ASN A 50 -11.29 1.51 -2.37
C ASN A 50 -11.21 -0.03 -2.34
N GLY A 51 -12.34 -0.67 -2.13
CA GLY A 51 -12.47 -2.12 -2.23
C GLY A 51 -13.90 -2.59 -2.12
N ILE A 52 -14.08 -3.89 -1.87
CA ILE A 52 -15.39 -4.51 -1.74
C ILE A 52 -15.41 -5.34 -0.45
N MET A 53 -16.45 -5.13 0.36
CA MET A 53 -16.72 -5.93 1.54
C MET A 53 -18.21 -6.30 1.54
N ASN A 54 -18.56 -7.56 1.78
CA ASN A 54 -19.95 -8.04 1.74
C ASN A 54 -20.72 -7.70 0.44
N LYS A 55 -20.02 -7.68 -0.70
CA LYS A 55 -20.54 -7.30 -2.03
C LYS A 55 -20.91 -5.82 -2.17
N GLU A 56 -20.52 -4.98 -1.22
CA GLU A 56 -20.72 -3.54 -1.28
C GLU A 56 -19.38 -2.80 -1.45
N PRO A 57 -19.37 -1.66 -2.15
CA PRO A 57 -18.18 -0.84 -2.29
C PRO A 57 -17.89 -0.12 -0.96
N VAL A 58 -16.63 -0.15 -0.55
CA VAL A 58 -16.15 0.45 0.71
C VAL A 58 -14.85 1.22 0.49
N LEU A 59 -14.53 2.13 1.41
CA LEU A 59 -13.18 2.68 1.56
C LEU A 59 -12.53 2.02 2.78
N PHE A 60 -11.29 1.60 2.62
CA PHE A 60 -10.44 1.20 3.73
C PHE A 60 -9.51 2.36 4.08
N ILE A 61 -9.23 2.52 5.37
CA ILE A 61 -8.31 3.53 5.90
C ILE A 61 -7.28 2.82 6.77
N ALA A 62 -6.00 3.06 6.53
CA ALA A 62 -4.95 2.76 7.49
C ALA A 62 -4.82 3.95 8.44
N ASP A 63 -5.30 3.75 9.67
CA ASP A 63 -5.31 4.75 10.72
C ASP A 63 -4.12 4.46 11.64
N SER A 64 -3.00 5.15 11.37
CA SER A 64 -1.69 4.69 11.76
C SER A 64 -1.45 4.80 13.27
N ASP A 65 -1.84 5.91 13.89
CA ASP A 65 -1.58 6.14 15.32
C ASP A 65 -2.53 5.33 16.21
N SER A 66 -3.71 4.96 15.71
CA SER A 66 -4.57 3.96 16.39
C SER A 66 -4.13 2.51 16.13
N SER A 67 -3.17 2.29 15.23
CA SER A 67 -2.73 0.97 14.77
C SER A 67 -3.89 0.09 14.29
N THR A 68 -4.79 0.68 13.51
CA THR A 68 -5.97 0.01 13.00
C THR A 68 -6.11 0.13 11.49
N ILE A 69 -6.82 -0.83 10.91
CA ILE A 69 -7.48 -0.63 9.63
C ILE A 69 -8.96 -0.39 9.89
N ARG A 70 -9.50 0.66 9.29
CA ARG A 70 -10.90 1.07 9.37
C ARG A 70 -11.58 0.85 8.03
N VAL A 71 -12.87 0.61 8.07
CA VAL A 71 -13.71 0.50 6.88
C VAL A 71 -14.81 1.56 6.93
N VAL A 72 -15.06 2.16 5.78
CA VAL A 72 -16.12 3.13 5.56
C VAL A 72 -17.06 2.59 4.51
N THR A 73 -18.31 2.42 4.88
CA THR A 73 -19.35 2.01 3.94
C THR A 73 -19.78 3.19 3.08
N LEU A 74 -19.65 3.08 1.75
CA LEU A 74 -19.83 4.23 0.87
C LEU A 74 -21.27 4.73 0.75
N HIS A 75 -22.26 3.87 1.02
CA HIS A 75 -23.67 4.26 0.87
C HIS A 75 -24.20 5.13 2.02
N ASN A 76 -23.59 5.06 3.21
CA ASN A 76 -24.05 5.80 4.41
C ASN A 76 -22.93 6.45 5.23
N GLY A 77 -21.65 6.26 4.86
CA GLY A 77 -20.51 6.83 5.56
C GLY A 77 -20.23 6.22 6.93
N HIS A 78 -20.81 5.06 7.26
CA HIS A 78 -20.54 4.38 8.52
C HIS A 78 -19.07 3.99 8.63
N VAL A 79 -18.41 4.40 9.71
CA VAL A 79 -17.02 4.08 10.02
C VAL A 79 -16.98 2.97 11.07
N ALA A 80 -16.38 1.84 10.70
CA ALA A 80 -16.22 0.68 11.56
C ALA A 80 -14.76 0.19 11.62
N ASN A 81 -14.43 -0.55 12.67
CA ASN A 81 -13.16 -1.24 12.81
C ASN A 81 -13.17 -2.45 11.87
N LEU A 82 -12.08 -2.63 11.12
CA LEU A 82 -11.84 -3.87 10.39
C LEU A 82 -10.94 -4.79 11.24
N VAL A 83 -9.75 -4.31 11.60
CA VAL A 83 -8.78 -5.05 12.42
C VAL A 83 -7.85 -4.09 13.19
N GLY A 84 -7.24 -4.55 14.28
CA GLY A 84 -6.26 -3.78 15.05
C GLY A 84 -6.88 -2.89 16.13
N GLY A 85 -6.02 -2.34 17.00
CA GLY A 85 -6.40 -1.40 18.06
C GLY A 85 -7.15 -2.04 19.22
N ASP A 86 -7.96 -1.24 19.91
CA ASP A 86 -8.78 -1.63 21.05
C ASP A 86 -10.21 -1.06 20.94
N ALA A 87 -11.15 -1.62 21.72
CA ALA A 87 -12.52 -1.15 21.76
C ALA A 87 -12.66 0.23 22.45
N ASP A 88 -11.75 0.58 23.36
CA ASP A 88 -11.66 1.93 23.91
C ASP A 88 -11.16 2.91 22.83
N PRO A 89 -11.99 3.88 22.40
CA PRO A 89 -11.63 4.82 21.36
C PRO A 89 -10.47 5.76 21.75
N THR A 90 -10.16 5.88 23.03
CA THR A 90 -9.07 6.75 23.53
C THR A 90 -7.74 6.02 23.67
N ASN A 91 -7.73 4.69 23.55
CA ASN A 91 -6.53 3.89 23.67
C ASN A 91 -5.80 3.77 22.32
N LEU A 92 -4.84 4.68 22.09
CA LEU A 92 -3.96 4.68 20.92
C LEU A 92 -2.69 3.83 21.11
N SER A 93 -2.50 3.20 22.27
CA SER A 93 -1.33 2.36 22.56
C SER A 93 -1.59 0.86 22.31
N ALA A 94 -2.72 0.51 21.71
CA ALA A 94 -3.14 -0.87 21.48
C ALA A 94 -2.48 -1.52 20.24
N PHE A 95 -1.19 -1.30 20.06
CA PHE A 95 -0.38 -1.84 18.97
C PHE A 95 0.29 -3.17 19.34
N GLY A 96 0.86 -3.84 18.34
CA GLY A 96 1.60 -5.09 18.49
C GLY A 96 1.67 -5.86 17.17
N ASP A 97 2.08 -7.12 17.23
CA ASP A 97 2.23 -7.98 16.06
C ASP A 97 1.57 -9.33 16.29
N LEU A 98 0.26 -9.37 16.08
CA LEU A 98 -0.56 -10.57 16.25
C LEU A 98 -1.51 -10.72 15.08
N ASP A 99 -1.55 -11.92 14.52
CA ASP A 99 -2.53 -12.30 13.51
C ASP A 99 -3.85 -12.68 14.21
N GLY A 100 -4.98 -12.40 13.58
CA GLY A 100 -6.29 -12.59 14.21
C GLY A 100 -7.41 -11.81 13.53
N SER A 101 -8.57 -11.71 14.18
CA SER A 101 -9.75 -10.99 13.66
C SER A 101 -10.13 -9.82 14.56
N GLY A 102 -10.63 -8.72 13.97
CA GLY A 102 -11.05 -7.53 14.72
C GLY A 102 -9.94 -7.02 15.66
N TYR A 103 -10.29 -6.76 16.91
CA TYR A 103 -9.34 -6.31 17.94
C TYR A 103 -8.33 -7.37 18.39
N ASN A 104 -8.50 -8.66 18.05
CA ASN A 104 -7.51 -9.68 18.39
C ASN A 104 -6.28 -9.63 17.48
N ALA A 105 -6.43 -9.10 16.26
CA ALA A 105 -5.28 -8.74 15.43
C ALA A 105 -4.58 -7.52 16.03
N LYS A 106 -3.25 -7.48 15.91
CA LYS A 106 -2.44 -6.31 16.26
C LYS A 106 -1.53 -5.94 15.09
N LEU A 107 -1.50 -4.64 14.86
CA LEU A 107 -0.66 -3.93 13.90
C LEU A 107 0.17 -2.91 14.67
N GLN A 108 1.18 -2.33 14.02
CA GLN A 108 1.97 -1.25 14.57
C GLN A 108 2.25 -0.20 13.49
N HIS A 109 1.55 0.92 13.60
CA HIS A 109 1.65 2.06 12.67
C HIS A 109 1.53 1.64 11.19
N PRO A 110 0.42 0.98 10.78
CA PRO A 110 0.22 0.60 9.39
C PRO A 110 0.07 1.85 8.52
N VAL A 111 0.74 1.89 7.38
CA VAL A 111 0.74 3.08 6.49
C VAL A 111 0.05 2.78 5.16
N GLY A 112 0.65 1.93 4.34
CA GLY A 112 0.15 1.60 3.02
C GLY A 112 -0.89 0.49 3.06
N ILE A 113 -1.96 0.67 2.28
CA ILE A 113 -2.96 -0.36 2.01
C ILE A 113 -3.30 -0.44 0.53
N SER A 114 -3.56 -1.64 0.03
CA SER A 114 -4.03 -1.86 -1.34
C SER A 114 -4.93 -3.09 -1.42
N PHE A 115 -6.08 -2.93 -2.07
CA PHE A 115 -7.04 -4.01 -2.27
C PHE A 115 -6.75 -4.80 -3.54
N HIS A 116 -6.73 -6.14 -3.44
CA HIS A 116 -6.62 -7.03 -4.59
C HIS A 116 -7.97 -7.68 -4.88
N TYR A 117 -8.63 -7.20 -5.94
CA TYR A 117 -9.97 -7.64 -6.33
C TYR A 117 -10.08 -9.15 -6.60
N PRO A 118 -9.18 -9.80 -7.37
CA PRO A 118 -9.29 -11.23 -7.69
C PRO A 118 -9.28 -12.13 -6.45
N SER A 119 -8.42 -11.84 -5.46
CA SER A 119 -8.35 -12.64 -4.23
C SER A 119 -9.26 -12.14 -3.11
N SER A 120 -9.87 -10.95 -3.26
CA SER A 120 -10.65 -10.27 -2.21
C SER A 120 -9.84 -10.09 -0.91
N LYS A 121 -8.58 -9.67 -1.04
CA LYS A 121 -7.68 -9.41 0.08
C LYS A 121 -7.26 -7.96 0.12
N LEU A 122 -7.25 -7.38 1.32
CA LEU A 122 -6.65 -6.07 1.58
C LEU A 122 -5.23 -6.29 2.09
N TYR A 123 -4.22 -5.88 1.34
CA TYR A 123 -2.83 -5.96 1.76
C TYR A 123 -2.43 -4.68 2.49
N ILE A 124 -1.59 -4.84 3.51
CA ILE A 124 -1.20 -3.82 4.48
C ILE A 124 0.32 -3.85 4.62
N THR A 125 0.96 -2.69 4.57
CA THR A 125 2.33 -2.53 5.09
C THR A 125 2.24 -2.20 6.57
N ASP A 126 2.54 -3.19 7.41
CA ASP A 126 2.57 -3.05 8.86
C ASP A 126 3.94 -2.50 9.25
N THR A 127 4.09 -1.19 9.08
CA THR A 127 5.36 -0.49 8.86
C THR A 127 6.35 -0.71 10.00
N TYR A 128 5.94 -0.50 11.26
CA TYR A 128 6.87 -0.64 12.40
C TYR A 128 7.05 -2.09 12.86
N ASN A 129 6.19 -3.01 12.44
CA ASN A 129 6.45 -4.45 12.56
C ASN A 129 7.36 -4.99 11.44
N ASN A 130 7.76 -4.15 10.47
CA ASN A 130 8.59 -4.53 9.33
C ASN A 130 8.01 -5.70 8.52
N LYS A 131 6.68 -5.72 8.38
CA LYS A 131 5.93 -6.83 7.78
C LYS A 131 4.95 -6.36 6.72
N LEU A 132 4.62 -7.28 5.82
CA LEU A 132 3.39 -7.23 5.05
C LEU A 132 2.35 -8.09 5.76
N LYS A 133 1.12 -7.59 5.85
CA LYS A 133 -0.04 -8.35 6.29
C LYS A 133 -1.14 -8.28 5.24
N TYR A 134 -2.15 -9.13 5.38
CA TYR A 134 -3.37 -9.01 4.61
C TYR A 134 -4.59 -9.31 5.48
N VAL A 135 -5.74 -8.74 5.13
CA VAL A 135 -7.05 -9.14 5.64
C VAL A 135 -7.82 -9.82 4.52
N ASP A 136 -8.29 -11.04 4.76
CA ASP A 136 -9.17 -11.75 3.84
C ASP A 136 -10.62 -11.27 4.03
N MET A 137 -11.25 -10.71 3.00
CA MET A 137 -12.61 -10.14 3.14
C MET A 137 -13.71 -11.18 3.31
N LYS A 138 -13.42 -12.48 3.13
CA LYS A 138 -14.39 -13.56 3.35
C LYS A 138 -14.39 -14.01 4.80
N THR A 139 -13.22 -14.05 5.44
CA THR A 139 -13.04 -14.53 6.82
C THR A 139 -12.85 -13.42 7.84
N LEU A 140 -12.50 -12.21 7.38
CA LEU A 140 -12.12 -11.05 8.20
C LEU A 140 -10.92 -11.33 9.13
N ILE A 141 -10.07 -12.27 8.73
CA ILE A 141 -8.83 -12.60 9.44
C ILE A 141 -7.69 -11.78 8.84
N CYS A 142 -6.97 -11.06 9.69
CA CYS A 142 -5.66 -10.48 9.42
C CYS A 142 -4.57 -11.51 9.65
N ALA A 143 -3.68 -11.69 8.68
CA ALA A 143 -2.56 -12.59 8.77
C ALA A 143 -1.29 -12.00 8.13
N SER A 144 -0.14 -12.45 8.62
CA SER A 144 1.16 -12.11 8.05
C SER A 144 1.27 -12.66 6.62
N TYR A 145 1.73 -11.81 5.69
CA TYR A 145 1.98 -12.18 4.30
C TYR A 145 3.48 -12.45 4.10
N PHE A 146 3.85 -13.73 4.06
CA PHE A 146 5.24 -14.12 3.84
C PHE A 146 5.56 -14.14 2.35
N VAL A 147 6.59 -13.40 1.97
CA VAL A 147 7.09 -13.32 0.60
C VAL A 147 8.45 -13.99 0.54
N THR A 148 8.69 -14.79 -0.49
CA THR A 148 9.99 -15.43 -0.71
C THR A 148 10.92 -14.50 -1.48
N ASP A 149 12.13 -14.30 -0.97
CA ASP A 149 13.24 -13.66 -1.68
C ASP A 149 14.12 -14.76 -2.29
N THR A 150 14.02 -14.94 -3.61
CA THR A 150 14.71 -16.02 -4.34
C THR A 150 16.21 -15.80 -4.48
N ASP A 151 16.68 -14.56 -4.36
CA ASP A 151 18.09 -14.19 -4.59
C ASP A 151 18.91 -14.14 -3.30
N ARG A 152 18.23 -14.17 -2.14
CA ARG A 152 18.91 -14.22 -0.85
C ARG A 152 19.62 -15.57 -0.68
N LYS A 153 20.96 -15.53 -0.64
CA LYS A 153 21.80 -16.69 -0.30
C LYS A 153 21.44 -17.19 1.10
N LYS A 154 20.87 -18.38 1.16
CA LYS A 154 20.43 -19.02 2.40
C LYS A 154 21.63 -19.30 3.31
N GLN A 155 21.68 -18.65 4.48
CA GLN A 155 22.58 -19.09 5.54
C GLN A 155 21.98 -20.32 6.24
N ARG A 156 22.83 -21.15 6.87
CA ARG A 156 22.40 -22.41 7.49
C ARG A 156 21.39 -22.12 8.62
N GLY A 157 20.14 -22.55 8.42
CA GLY A 157 19.05 -22.38 9.38
C GLY A 157 18.12 -21.18 9.12
N GLU A 158 18.39 -20.34 8.11
CA GLU A 158 17.51 -19.23 7.76
C GLU A 158 16.40 -19.64 6.77
N THR A 159 15.27 -18.93 6.83
CA THR A 159 14.22 -18.98 5.80
C THR A 159 14.53 -18.01 4.66
N ASN A 160 14.05 -18.30 3.45
CA ASN A 160 14.13 -17.37 2.31
C ASN A 160 13.04 -16.30 2.38
N SER A 161 12.53 -15.97 3.58
CA SER A 161 11.56 -14.88 3.72
C SER A 161 12.25 -13.56 3.39
N ALA A 162 11.59 -12.77 2.55
CA ALA A 162 11.91 -11.37 2.35
C ALA A 162 11.92 -10.67 3.71
N LYS A 163 12.94 -9.83 3.92
CA LYS A 163 13.01 -8.90 5.04
C LYS A 163 12.63 -7.52 4.52
N PHE A 164 11.71 -6.84 5.20
CA PHE A 164 11.38 -5.44 4.95
C PHE A 164 11.95 -4.59 6.09
N ASN A 165 12.06 -3.28 5.86
CA ASN A 165 12.49 -2.31 6.85
C ASN A 165 11.66 -1.02 6.65
N GLU A 166 10.68 -0.82 7.53
CA GLU A 166 9.65 0.20 7.42
C GLU A 166 8.99 0.24 6.01
N PRO A 167 8.35 -0.86 5.56
CA PRO A 167 7.60 -0.81 4.31
C PRO A 167 6.48 0.24 4.44
N TYR A 168 6.39 1.15 3.47
CA TYR A 168 5.59 2.37 3.60
C TYR A 168 4.44 2.41 2.59
N GLY A 169 4.79 2.52 1.31
CA GLY A 169 3.82 2.52 0.21
C GLY A 169 3.58 1.12 -0.34
N ILE A 170 2.35 0.86 -0.75
CA ILE A 170 1.95 -0.35 -1.47
C ILE A 170 1.06 0.02 -2.64
N ALA A 171 1.27 -0.62 -3.78
CA ALA A 171 0.39 -0.54 -4.93
C ALA A 171 0.25 -1.91 -5.58
N ILE A 172 -0.94 -2.27 -6.02
CA ILE A 172 -1.21 -3.52 -6.73
C ILE A 172 -1.70 -3.18 -8.13
N PHE A 173 -1.07 -3.80 -9.12
CA PHE A 173 -1.46 -3.72 -10.51
C PHE A 173 -1.42 -5.12 -11.11
N GLU A 174 -2.58 -5.58 -11.60
CA GLU A 174 -2.78 -6.95 -12.08
C GLU A 174 -2.35 -8.00 -11.02
N HIS A 175 -1.36 -8.83 -11.35
CA HIS A 175 -0.82 -9.89 -10.50
C HIS A 175 0.45 -9.45 -9.74
N PHE A 176 0.84 -8.18 -9.83
CA PHE A 176 2.01 -7.64 -9.17
C PHE A 176 1.66 -6.69 -8.03
N MET A 177 2.40 -6.83 -6.94
CA MET A 177 2.42 -5.90 -5.82
C MET A 177 3.77 -5.20 -5.77
N TYR A 178 3.74 -3.88 -5.60
CA TYR A 178 4.91 -3.03 -5.48
C TYR A 178 4.95 -2.46 -4.07
N ILE A 179 6.09 -2.61 -3.39
CA ILE A 179 6.32 -2.14 -2.03
C ILE A 179 7.46 -1.12 -2.04
N ALA A 180 7.20 0.07 -1.52
CA ALA A 180 8.23 1.02 -1.17
C ALA A 180 8.84 0.61 0.19
N ASP A 181 9.96 -0.11 0.13
CA ASP A 181 10.71 -0.59 1.29
C ASP A 181 11.68 0.50 1.76
N LYS A 182 11.11 1.50 2.43
CA LYS A 182 11.69 2.83 2.67
C LYS A 182 13.11 2.78 3.20
N ASN A 183 13.35 2.10 4.33
CA ASN A 183 14.66 2.13 4.97
C ASN A 183 15.67 1.18 4.31
N ASN A 184 15.22 0.33 3.39
CA ASN A 184 16.10 -0.41 2.50
C ASN A 184 16.35 0.33 1.17
N SER A 185 15.76 1.52 0.96
CA SER A 185 15.88 2.31 -0.27
C SER A 185 15.54 1.53 -1.54
N HIS A 186 14.60 0.59 -1.45
CA HIS A 186 14.23 -0.29 -2.55
C HIS A 186 12.74 -0.22 -2.87
N ILE A 187 12.41 -0.37 -4.15
CA ILE A 187 11.07 -0.80 -4.56
C ILE A 187 11.11 -2.30 -4.81
N LYS A 188 10.32 -3.06 -4.06
CA LYS A 188 10.21 -4.51 -4.22
C LYS A 188 8.96 -4.83 -5.01
N ARG A 189 9.12 -5.48 -6.17
CA ARG A 189 8.01 -6.07 -6.94
C ARG A 189 7.81 -7.52 -6.51
N ILE A 190 6.58 -7.89 -6.24
CA ILE A 190 6.16 -9.19 -5.74
C ILE A 190 5.13 -9.76 -6.70
N ASP A 191 5.34 -10.99 -7.16
CA ASP A 191 4.34 -11.78 -7.87
C ASP A 191 3.34 -12.35 -6.84
N LEU A 192 2.06 -12.01 -6.99
CA LEU A 192 1.02 -12.41 -6.04
C LEU A 192 0.57 -13.86 -6.20
N ASP A 193 0.78 -14.47 -7.36
CA ASP A 193 0.45 -15.87 -7.59
C ASP A 193 1.50 -16.80 -6.98
N GLN A 194 2.77 -16.39 -7.07
CA GLN A 194 3.91 -17.15 -6.54
C GLN A 194 4.29 -16.76 -5.11
N GLY A 195 3.95 -15.56 -4.67
CA GLY A 195 4.41 -15.02 -3.39
C GLY A 195 5.92 -14.79 -3.35
N THR A 196 6.52 -14.39 -4.46
CA THR A 196 7.98 -14.23 -4.63
C THR A 196 8.35 -12.81 -5.03
N ILE A 197 9.51 -12.32 -4.60
CA ILE A 197 10.09 -11.09 -5.15
C ILE A 197 10.54 -11.37 -6.58
N VAL A 198 10.07 -10.56 -7.53
CA VAL A 198 10.48 -10.63 -8.94
C VAL A 198 11.26 -9.39 -9.30
N ARG A 199 12.57 -9.54 -9.55
CA ARG A 199 13.37 -8.46 -10.09
C ARG A 199 12.91 -8.10 -11.50
N HIS A 200 12.72 -6.82 -11.76
CA HIS A 200 12.65 -6.35 -13.13
C HIS A 200 14.06 -6.12 -13.61
N ARG A 201 14.54 -6.94 -14.56
CA ARG A 201 15.65 -6.51 -15.38
C ARG A 201 15.07 -5.52 -16.38
N PHE A 202 15.49 -4.27 -16.32
CA PHE A 202 15.21 -3.32 -17.40
C PHE A 202 16.26 -3.58 -18.48
N ASP A 203 15.90 -4.37 -19.49
CA ASP A 203 16.71 -4.45 -20.70
C ASP A 203 16.30 -3.32 -21.64
N LEU A 204 17.08 -2.23 -21.61
CA LEU A 204 16.87 -1.06 -22.47
C LEU A 204 16.84 -1.40 -23.97
N ARG A 205 17.41 -2.54 -24.39
CA ARG A 205 17.42 -2.97 -25.79
C ARG A 205 16.06 -3.46 -26.25
N GLU A 206 15.27 -4.08 -25.37
CA GLU A 206 13.91 -4.53 -25.71
C GLU A 206 12.95 -3.34 -25.81
N THR A 207 13.05 -2.37 -24.89
CA THR A 207 12.20 -1.17 -24.89
C THR A 207 12.43 -0.27 -26.12
N LEU A 208 13.68 -0.21 -26.63
CA LEU A 208 14.00 0.54 -27.85
C LEU A 208 13.54 -0.15 -29.14
N ASN A 209 13.30 -1.47 -29.11
CA ASN A 209 12.85 -2.21 -30.28
C ASN A 209 11.32 -2.14 -30.48
N GLU A 210 10.56 -1.74 -29.45
CA GLU A 210 9.10 -1.56 -29.54
C GLU A 210 8.69 -0.18 -30.07
N GLU A 211 9.59 0.81 -30.11
CA GLU A 211 9.30 2.11 -30.72
C GLU A 211 9.52 2.12 -32.24
N ARG A 212 8.38 2.00 -32.93
CA ARG A 212 8.18 2.36 -34.34
C ARG A 212 8.82 3.71 -34.67
N SER A 213 9.77 3.71 -35.60
CA SER A 213 10.12 4.79 -36.53
C SER A 213 9.84 6.23 -36.04
N PHE A 214 10.65 6.74 -35.12
CA PHE A 214 10.74 8.18 -34.91
C PHE A 214 11.54 8.81 -36.06
N GLY A 215 10.89 9.69 -36.82
CA GLY A 215 11.51 10.43 -37.91
C GLY A 215 12.62 11.36 -37.40
N SER A 216 13.85 11.13 -37.88
CA SER A 216 15.00 12.03 -38.01
C SER A 216 15.30 13.08 -36.92
N LYS A 217 14.82 12.93 -35.68
CA LYS A 217 15.28 13.72 -34.53
C LYS A 217 15.70 12.77 -33.44
N GLN A 218 16.96 12.91 -33.00
CA GLN A 218 17.54 12.17 -31.88
C GLN A 218 16.55 12.14 -30.71
N ALA A 219 16.04 10.95 -30.39
CA ALA A 219 15.33 10.72 -29.15
C ALA A 219 16.36 10.65 -28.03
N TYR A 220 16.28 11.56 -27.08
CA TYR A 220 17.05 11.50 -25.84
C TYR A 220 16.13 10.96 -24.76
N LEU A 221 16.48 9.80 -24.20
CA LEU A 221 15.87 9.28 -22.99
C LEU A 221 16.67 9.83 -21.81
N THR A 222 16.11 10.83 -21.12
CA THR A 222 16.69 11.33 -19.87
C THR A 222 16.19 10.47 -18.71
N ILE A 223 17.07 9.62 -18.17
CA ILE A 223 16.79 8.87 -16.94
C ILE A 223 17.56 9.58 -15.82
N ALA A 224 16.83 10.19 -14.88
CA ALA A 224 17.44 10.67 -13.64
C ALA A 224 17.56 9.48 -12.68
N LEU A 225 18.79 9.06 -12.38
CA LEU A 225 19.10 8.00 -11.42
C LEU A 225 19.85 8.60 -10.23
N ALA A 226 19.58 8.08 -9.04
CA ALA A 226 19.89 8.72 -7.76
C ALA A 226 21.33 8.58 -7.27
N ASP A 227 22.18 7.79 -7.93
CA ASP A 227 23.59 7.56 -7.55
C ASP A 227 24.55 7.64 -8.76
N PRO A 228 25.82 8.05 -8.57
CA PRO A 228 26.76 8.17 -9.68
C PRO A 228 27.27 6.80 -10.14
N LEU A 229 26.80 6.35 -11.30
CA LEU A 229 27.38 5.21 -12.00
C LEU A 229 28.80 5.52 -12.48
N GLN A 230 29.73 4.57 -12.27
CA GLN A 230 31.01 4.55 -13.00
C GLN A 230 30.70 4.16 -14.46
N LEU A 231 30.63 5.16 -15.34
CA LEU A 231 30.47 4.94 -16.77
C LEU A 231 31.83 4.79 -17.41
N ARG A 232 32.08 3.64 -18.06
CA ARG A 232 33.26 3.44 -18.90
C ARG A 232 32.87 3.30 -20.36
N ASP A 233 33.68 3.93 -21.21
CA ASP A 233 33.54 3.88 -22.66
C ASP A 233 33.78 2.45 -23.16
N GLY A 234 32.76 1.88 -23.78
CA GLY A 234 32.77 0.63 -24.52
C GLY A 234 32.95 0.91 -26.01
N ASN A 235 33.48 -0.07 -26.74
CA ASN A 235 33.72 0.07 -28.17
C ASN A 235 32.41 0.41 -28.92
N ALA A 236 32.55 1.23 -29.97
CA ALA A 236 31.44 1.65 -30.84
C ALA A 236 30.32 2.45 -30.13
N GLY A 237 30.69 3.35 -29.21
CA GLY A 237 29.74 4.29 -28.59
C GLY A 237 28.77 3.62 -27.61
N THR A 238 29.18 2.49 -27.04
CA THR A 238 28.41 1.80 -25.99
C THR A 238 28.97 2.18 -24.63
N TRP A 239 28.11 2.37 -23.63
CA TRP A 239 28.53 2.56 -22.24
C TRP A 239 28.24 1.28 -21.47
N ILE A 240 29.24 0.80 -20.71
CA ILE A 240 29.09 -0.36 -19.84
C ILE A 240 28.70 0.15 -18.45
N ILE A 241 27.59 -0.38 -17.92
CA ILE A 241 27.13 -0.14 -16.55
C ILE A 241 27.60 -1.35 -15.74
N GLU A 242 28.55 -1.15 -14.84
CA GLU A 242 29.00 -2.15 -13.89
C GLU A 242 28.30 -1.92 -12.53
N ASP A 243 27.86 -3.01 -11.90
CA ASP A 243 27.28 -3.04 -10.55
C ASP A 243 28.37 -3.64 -9.63
N GLU A 244 28.63 -3.08 -8.45
CA GLU A 244 29.49 -3.72 -7.44
C GLU A 244 28.78 -4.88 -6.72
#